data_AF-A0A952JVR3-F1
#
_entry.id   AF-A0A952JVR3-F1
#
_cell.length_a   1.000
_cell.length_b   1.000
_cell.length_c   1.000
_cell.angle_alpha   90.00
_cell.angle_beta   90.00
_cell.angle_gamma   90.00
#
_symmetry.space_group_name_H-M   'P 1'
#
loop_
_entity.id
_entity.type
_entity.pdbx_description
1 polymer ?
#
loop_
_entity_poly.entity_id
_entity_poly.type
_entity_poly.pdbx_seq_one_letter_code
_entity_poly.pdbx_strand_id
1 'polypeptide(L)'
;MRKHPKEFSNIYIGVKLSKQTIKEIYTPDKPITRHGVIPDYAIDNTSTKKTIYIEVKRQDGWVEGKKRSDGRGNAHERSCKFFTPGLLNVLRKKGNLGKNVLPFWTVFQGDITRDPCRVREVTLWYNGFEDHYFFWRNSKNASPLVEHFIEKIKPLLD
;
A
#
# COMPACT_ATOMS: atom_id res chain seq x y z
N MET A 1 -10.59 -5.37 11.99
CA MET A 1 -10.16 -4.58 10.81
C MET A 1 -10.63 -3.14 10.99
N ARG A 2 -9.76 -2.16 10.71
CA ARG A 2 -10.06 -0.73 10.80
C ARG A 2 -10.06 -0.10 9.39
N LYS A 3 -11.00 0.82 9.13
CA LYS A 3 -11.01 1.63 7.91
C LYS A 3 -10.24 2.93 8.14
N HIS A 4 -9.45 3.36 7.18
CA HIS A 4 -8.74 4.64 7.20
C HIS A 4 -7.96 4.93 8.51
N PRO A 5 -7.05 4.02 8.93
CA PRO A 5 -6.20 4.21 10.11
C PRO A 5 -5.51 5.59 10.11
N LYS A 6 -5.58 6.31 11.24
CA LYS A 6 -5.13 7.72 11.35
C LYS A 6 -3.76 7.89 11.98
N GLU A 7 -3.15 6.81 12.44
CA GLU A 7 -1.83 6.82 13.10
C GLU A 7 -0.69 7.41 12.25
N PHE A 8 -0.88 7.54 10.93
CA PHE A 8 0.12 8.11 10.01
C PHE A 8 -0.24 9.50 9.49
N SER A 9 -1.27 10.14 10.03
CA SER A 9 -1.81 11.40 9.51
C SER A 9 -0.86 12.60 9.60
N ASN A 10 0.17 12.53 10.45
CA ASN A 10 1.07 13.64 10.79
C ASN A 10 2.57 13.30 10.64
N ILE A 11 2.91 12.21 9.97
CA ILE A 11 4.29 11.68 9.96
C ILE A 11 5.32 12.59 9.30
N TYR A 12 4.89 13.57 8.51
CA TYR A 12 5.80 14.45 7.76
C TYR A 12 6.10 15.78 8.46
N ILE A 13 5.25 16.20 9.41
CA ILE A 13 5.35 17.53 10.04
C ILE A 13 6.67 17.72 10.79
N GLY A 14 7.18 16.66 11.42
CA GLY A 14 8.41 16.70 12.21
C GLY A 14 9.70 16.44 11.43
N VAL A 15 9.65 16.33 10.10
CA VAL A 15 10.84 16.06 9.28
C VAL A 15 11.74 17.30 9.30
N LYS A 16 12.95 17.14 9.84
CA LYS A 16 13.93 18.23 9.90
C LYS A 16 14.51 18.50 8.52
N LEU A 17 14.46 19.75 8.10
CA LEU A 17 15.07 20.23 6.87
C LEU A 17 16.35 21.02 7.18
N SER A 18 17.27 21.04 6.22
CA SER A 18 18.48 21.86 6.34
C SER A 18 18.12 23.35 6.29
N LYS A 19 18.98 24.20 6.88
CA LYS A 19 18.80 25.67 6.78
C LYS A 19 18.77 26.14 5.32
N GLN A 20 19.55 25.49 4.43
CA GLN A 20 19.57 25.81 3.01
C GLN A 20 18.22 25.48 2.36
N THR A 21 17.71 24.27 2.58
CA THR A 21 16.41 23.84 2.07
C THR A 21 15.29 24.77 2.52
N ILE A 22 15.29 25.19 3.80
CA ILE A 22 14.26 26.10 4.34
C ILE A 22 14.27 27.45 3.61
N LYS A 23 15.44 27.96 3.22
CA LYS A 23 15.56 29.22 2.46
C LYS A 23 15.04 29.13 1.02
N GLU A 24 15.01 27.92 0.46
CA GLU A 24 14.66 27.69 -0.96
C GLU A 24 13.19 27.31 -1.16
N ILE A 25 12.47 26.98 -0.09
CA ILE A 25 11.07 26.54 -0.16
C ILE A 25 10.12 27.59 0.39
N TYR A 26 8.87 27.53 -0.07
CA TYR A 26 7.79 28.26 0.56
C TYR A 26 7.60 27.79 2.01
N THR A 27 7.71 28.73 2.95
CA THR A 27 7.39 28.52 4.37
C THR A 27 6.13 29.32 4.68
N PRO A 28 4.97 28.68 4.94
CA PRO A 28 3.74 29.40 5.23
C PRO A 28 3.81 30.10 6.59
N ASP A 29 3.14 31.24 6.72
CA ASP A 29 3.03 31.97 8.01
C ASP A 29 2.35 31.13 9.10
N LYS A 30 1.39 30.29 8.68
CA LYS A 30 0.66 29.38 9.58
C LYS A 30 1.31 28.00 9.58
N PRO A 31 1.53 27.39 10.76
CA PRO A 31 2.15 26.08 10.85
C PRO A 31 1.27 24.99 10.21
N ILE A 32 1.91 24.03 9.56
CA ILE A 32 1.25 22.83 9.02
C ILE A 32 0.86 21.93 10.19
N THR A 33 -0.44 21.69 10.38
CA THR A 33 -0.95 20.88 11.51
C THR A 33 -1.29 19.44 11.13
N ARG A 34 -1.36 19.13 9.82
CA ARG A 34 -1.65 17.79 9.31
C ARG A 34 -0.94 17.52 8.00
N HIS A 35 -0.04 16.54 7.98
CA HIS A 35 0.57 16.05 6.75
C HIS A 35 1.12 14.62 6.94
N GLY A 36 0.62 13.69 6.13
CA GLY A 36 0.90 12.28 6.30
C GLY A 36 0.22 11.39 5.27
N VAL A 37 0.13 10.10 5.58
CA VAL A 37 -0.55 9.09 4.75
C VAL A 37 -1.69 8.45 5.52
N ILE A 38 -2.69 7.96 4.81
CA ILE A 38 -3.83 7.23 5.39
C ILE A 38 -4.03 5.98 4.53
N PRO A 39 -3.62 4.80 5.03
CA PRO A 39 -3.95 3.54 4.38
C PRO A 39 -5.45 3.34 4.21
N ASP A 40 -5.86 2.50 3.27
CA ASP A 40 -7.29 2.19 3.07
C ASP A 40 -7.83 1.40 4.27
N TYR A 41 -7.08 0.39 4.73
CA TYR A 41 -7.43 -0.41 5.89
C TYR A 41 -6.22 -0.78 6.75
N ALA A 42 -6.49 -1.32 7.93
CA ALA A 42 -5.53 -2.05 8.77
C ALA A 42 -6.18 -3.29 9.36
N ILE A 43 -5.41 -4.37 9.49
CA ILE A 43 -5.80 -5.57 10.24
C ILE A 43 -4.83 -5.70 11.41
N ASP A 44 -5.39 -5.76 12.62
CA ASP A 44 -4.65 -5.87 13.86
C ASP A 44 -4.85 -7.27 14.44
N ASN A 45 -3.77 -7.91 14.88
CA ASN A 45 -3.83 -9.04 15.80
C ASN A 45 -3.77 -8.47 17.22
N THR A 46 -4.88 -8.58 17.95
CA THR A 46 -5.02 -7.98 19.29
C THR A 46 -4.18 -8.67 20.36
N SER A 47 -3.74 -9.91 20.12
CA SER A 47 -2.90 -10.68 21.04
C SER A 47 -1.43 -10.31 20.88
N THR A 48 -0.91 -10.31 19.65
CA THR A 48 0.50 -10.00 19.35
C THR A 48 0.78 -8.52 19.19
N LYS A 49 -0.28 -7.70 19.11
CA LYS A 49 -0.23 -6.26 18.81
C LYS A 49 0.44 -5.94 17.46
N LYS A 50 0.51 -6.91 16.55
CA LYS A 50 0.98 -6.70 15.19
C LYS A 50 -0.14 -6.16 14.31
N THR A 51 0.21 -5.30 13.36
CA THR A 51 -0.71 -4.68 12.41
C THR A 51 -0.13 -4.72 11.00
N ILE A 52 -0.93 -5.17 10.03
CA ILE A 52 -0.65 -5.02 8.60
C ILE A 52 -1.53 -3.91 8.03
N TYR A 53 -0.96 -3.04 7.19
CA TYR A 53 -1.66 -1.96 6.52
C TYR A 53 -2.06 -2.35 5.12
N ILE A 54 -3.22 -1.90 4.65
CA ILE A 54 -3.79 -2.34 3.38
C ILE A 54 -4.00 -1.16 2.46
N GLU A 55 -3.63 -1.34 1.21
CA GLU A 55 -3.94 -0.44 0.10
C GLU A 55 -4.80 -1.17 -0.92
N VAL A 56 -5.87 -0.52 -1.35
CA VAL A 56 -6.71 -1.00 -2.44
C VAL A 56 -6.40 -0.16 -3.68
N LYS A 57 -6.16 -0.83 -4.80
CA LYS A 57 -5.89 -0.17 -6.09
C LYS A 57 -6.87 -0.70 -7.12
N ARG A 58 -7.84 0.15 -7.48
CA ARG A 58 -8.83 -0.12 -8.53
C ARG A 58 -8.36 0.54 -9.81
N GLN A 59 -8.26 -0.22 -10.89
CA GLN A 59 -7.88 0.33 -12.20
C GLN A 59 -8.44 -0.53 -13.35
N ASP A 60 -8.73 0.13 -14.46
CA ASP A 60 -8.96 -0.52 -15.76
C ASP A 60 -7.70 -1.23 -16.28
N GLY A 61 -7.89 -2.03 -17.33
CA GLY A 61 -6.88 -2.89 -17.93
C GLY A 61 -7.25 -3.34 -19.34
N TRP A 62 -6.26 -3.81 -20.09
CA TRP A 62 -6.42 -4.44 -21.40
C TRP A 62 -6.84 -5.91 -21.23
N VAL A 63 -8.14 -6.16 -21.43
CA VAL A 63 -8.79 -7.48 -21.35
C VAL A 63 -9.66 -7.74 -22.59
N GLU A 64 -10.36 -8.87 -22.64
CA GLU A 64 -11.23 -9.23 -23.75
C GLU A 64 -12.29 -8.15 -24.04
N GLY A 65 -12.49 -7.84 -25.32
CA GLY A 65 -13.43 -6.80 -25.75
C GLY A 65 -12.96 -5.36 -25.52
N LYS A 66 -11.78 -5.15 -24.90
CA LYS A 66 -11.19 -3.83 -24.66
C LYS A 66 -10.00 -3.55 -25.59
N LYS A 67 -9.67 -2.26 -25.77
CA LYS A 67 -8.52 -1.83 -26.56
C LYS A 67 -7.25 -1.91 -25.71
N ARG A 68 -6.10 -2.15 -26.33
CA ARG A 68 -4.80 -2.12 -25.62
C ARG A 68 -4.55 -0.82 -24.86
N SER A 69 -5.04 0.30 -25.40
CA SER A 69 -4.97 1.62 -24.74
C SER A 69 -5.67 1.66 -23.39
N ASP A 70 -6.61 0.77 -23.11
CA ASP A 70 -7.37 0.75 -21.86
C ASP A 70 -6.49 0.28 -20.68
N GLY A 71 -5.40 -0.43 -20.98
CA GLY A 71 -4.36 -0.82 -20.01
C GLY A 71 -3.21 0.18 -19.82
N ARG A 72 -3.30 1.38 -20.41
CA ARG A 72 -2.22 2.40 -20.34
C ARG A 72 -2.14 3.14 -19.00
N GLY A 73 -3.16 2.99 -18.16
CA GLY A 73 -3.24 3.69 -16.87
C GLY A 73 -2.10 3.25 -15.94
N ASN A 74 -1.51 4.22 -15.22
CA ASN A 74 -0.37 4.00 -14.33
C ASN A 74 -0.65 4.46 -12.88
N ALA A 75 -1.87 4.86 -12.55
CA ALA A 75 -2.21 5.37 -11.22
C ALA A 75 -1.94 4.35 -10.09
N HIS A 76 -1.95 3.05 -10.42
CA HIS A 76 -1.59 1.98 -9.51
C HIS A 76 -0.13 2.07 -9.00
N GLU A 77 0.81 2.66 -9.74
CA GLU A 77 2.19 2.93 -9.31
C GLU A 77 2.25 3.75 -8.01
N ARG A 78 1.19 4.51 -7.70
CA ARG A 78 1.12 5.29 -6.44
C ARG A 78 1.15 4.40 -5.19
N SER A 79 0.85 3.10 -5.29
CA SER A 79 1.06 2.16 -4.17
C SER A 79 2.55 1.97 -3.86
N CYS A 80 3.44 2.14 -4.83
CA CYS A 80 4.87 1.93 -4.68
C CYS A 80 5.52 2.88 -3.66
N LYS A 81 4.84 3.97 -3.27
CA LYS A 81 5.29 4.85 -2.17
C LYS A 81 5.62 4.06 -0.89
N PHE A 82 4.90 2.97 -0.60
CA PHE A 82 5.14 2.17 0.61
C PHE A 82 6.43 1.35 0.59
N PHE A 83 7.07 1.20 -0.57
CA PHE A 83 8.41 0.62 -0.68
C PHE A 83 9.52 1.62 -0.36
N THR A 84 9.21 2.91 -0.22
CA THR A 84 10.25 3.90 0.13
C THR A 84 10.81 3.61 1.53
N PRO A 85 12.14 3.70 1.74
CA PRO A 85 12.76 3.35 3.03
C PRO A 85 12.15 4.08 4.23
N GLY A 86 11.79 5.36 4.05
CA GLY A 86 11.13 6.15 5.09
C GLY A 86 9.79 5.57 5.51
N LEU A 87 8.90 5.29 4.54
CA LEU A 87 7.58 4.71 4.85
C LEU A 87 7.70 3.27 5.36
N LEU A 88 8.58 2.44 4.78
CA LEU A 88 8.85 1.09 5.30
C LEU A 88 9.19 1.11 6.80
N ASN A 89 10.10 1.99 7.21
CA ASN A 89 10.51 2.10 8.60
C ASN A 89 9.36 2.56 9.51
N VAL A 90 8.62 3.58 9.10
CA VAL A 90 7.48 4.12 9.86
C VAL A 90 6.39 3.07 10.04
N LEU A 91 6.02 2.38 8.97
CA LEU A 91 4.97 1.37 8.99
C LEU A 91 5.38 0.13 9.79
N ARG A 92 6.63 -0.38 9.62
CA ARG A 92 7.13 -1.51 10.42
C ARG A 92 7.13 -1.21 11.92
N LYS A 93 7.64 -0.04 12.31
CA LYS A 93 7.68 0.38 13.71
C LYS A 93 6.28 0.46 14.30
N LYS A 94 5.32 1.05 13.57
CA LYS A 94 3.96 1.21 14.07
C LYS A 94 3.17 -0.10 14.07
N GLY A 95 3.38 -0.95 13.08
CA GLY A 95 2.73 -2.24 12.95
C GLY A 95 3.39 -3.38 13.72
N ASN A 96 4.47 -3.13 14.46
CA ASN A 96 5.23 -4.14 15.20
C ASN A 96 5.70 -5.33 14.30
N LEU A 97 6.13 -5.02 13.07
CA LEU A 97 6.58 -6.00 12.08
C LEU A 97 8.10 -6.00 11.91
N GLY A 98 8.66 -7.16 11.58
CA GLY A 98 10.09 -7.36 11.38
C GLY A 98 10.65 -6.67 10.12
N LYS A 99 11.98 -6.57 10.04
CA LYS A 99 12.69 -5.94 8.90
C LYS A 99 12.57 -6.72 7.59
N ASN A 100 12.28 -8.01 7.66
CA ASN A 100 12.24 -8.92 6.50
C ASN A 100 10.83 -9.04 5.88
N VAL A 101 9.88 -8.22 6.33
CA VAL A 101 8.49 -8.26 5.87
C VAL A 101 8.11 -6.88 5.34
N LEU A 102 7.29 -6.81 4.28
CA LEU A 102 6.69 -5.54 3.87
C LEU A 102 5.54 -5.23 4.84
N PRO A 103 5.49 -4.05 5.47
CA PRO A 103 4.48 -3.75 6.48
C PRO A 103 3.12 -3.36 5.85
N PHE A 104 2.87 -3.77 4.62
CA PHE A 104 1.65 -3.51 3.90
C PHE A 104 1.27 -4.69 3.00
N TRP A 105 0.00 -4.75 2.62
CA TRP A 105 -0.58 -5.68 1.67
C TRP A 105 -1.40 -4.91 0.65
N THR A 106 -1.13 -5.09 -0.65
CA THR A 106 -1.83 -4.35 -1.70
C THR A 106 -2.85 -5.25 -2.40
N VAL A 107 -4.12 -4.85 -2.39
CA VAL A 107 -5.21 -5.54 -3.06
C VAL A 107 -5.56 -4.80 -4.34
N PHE A 108 -5.27 -5.40 -5.48
CA PHE A 108 -5.64 -4.89 -6.78
C PHE A 108 -7.05 -5.36 -7.17
N GLN A 109 -7.82 -4.48 -7.79
CA GLN A 109 -9.20 -4.71 -8.21
C GLN A 109 -9.47 -4.11 -9.61
N GLY A 110 -10.41 -4.69 -10.34
CA GLY A 110 -10.76 -4.26 -11.71
C GLY A 110 -9.95 -5.00 -12.77
N ASP A 111 -10.03 -4.53 -14.01
CA ASP A 111 -9.45 -5.23 -15.16
C ASP A 111 -7.92 -5.26 -15.14
N ILE A 112 -7.27 -4.38 -14.40
CA ILE A 112 -5.81 -4.46 -14.12
C ILE A 112 -5.41 -5.84 -13.57
N THR A 113 -6.31 -6.52 -12.87
CA THR A 113 -6.05 -7.85 -12.28
C THR A 113 -5.99 -8.99 -13.31
N ARG A 114 -6.38 -8.69 -14.55
CA ARG A 114 -6.39 -9.60 -15.70
C ARG A 114 -5.58 -9.07 -16.89
N ASP A 115 -5.16 -7.81 -16.85
CA ASP A 115 -4.31 -7.20 -17.88
C ASP A 115 -2.93 -7.91 -17.93
N PRO A 116 -2.54 -8.47 -19.08
CA PRO A 116 -1.32 -9.26 -19.19
C PRO A 116 -0.05 -8.45 -18.97
N CYS A 117 -0.04 -7.15 -19.30
CA CYS A 117 1.10 -6.27 -19.07
C CYS A 117 1.20 -5.91 -17.58
N ARG A 118 0.08 -5.49 -16.98
CA ARG A 118 0.06 -5.01 -15.58
C ARG A 118 0.27 -6.14 -14.57
N VAL A 119 -0.26 -7.34 -14.85
CA VAL A 119 -0.01 -8.52 -14.02
C VAL A 119 1.49 -8.83 -13.96
N ARG A 120 2.16 -8.89 -15.12
CA ARG A 120 3.62 -9.15 -15.18
C ARG A 120 4.43 -8.05 -14.49
N GLU A 121 4.05 -6.80 -14.71
CA GLU A 121 4.71 -5.64 -14.11
C GLU A 121 4.65 -5.66 -12.59
N VAL A 122 3.46 -5.83 -12.00
CA VAL A 122 3.31 -5.92 -10.54
C VAL A 122 4.05 -7.15 -10.00
N THR A 123 4.00 -8.29 -10.68
CA THR A 123 4.79 -9.46 -10.28
C THR A 123 6.29 -9.15 -10.25
N LEU A 124 6.80 -8.40 -11.23
CA LEU A 124 8.21 -7.97 -11.24
C LEU A 124 8.54 -7.01 -10.08
N TRP A 125 7.65 -6.07 -9.74
CA TRP A 125 7.88 -5.12 -8.64
C TRP A 125 7.94 -5.79 -7.27
N TYR A 126 7.17 -6.87 -7.06
CA TYR A 126 7.07 -7.58 -5.79
C TYR A 126 7.98 -8.82 -5.72
N ASN A 127 9.00 -8.93 -6.58
CA ASN A 127 9.95 -10.05 -6.57
C ASN A 127 10.49 -10.32 -5.15
N GLY A 128 10.31 -11.55 -4.66
CA GLY A 128 10.67 -11.99 -3.30
C GLY A 128 9.68 -11.60 -2.20
N PHE A 129 8.57 -10.97 -2.56
CA PHE A 129 7.48 -10.53 -1.68
C PHE A 129 6.10 -10.78 -2.34
N GLU A 130 5.96 -11.89 -3.04
CA GLU A 130 4.79 -12.22 -3.86
C GLU A 130 3.50 -12.29 -3.02
N ASP A 131 3.64 -12.73 -1.77
CA ASP A 131 2.56 -12.80 -0.79
C ASP A 131 2.05 -11.41 -0.34
N HIS A 132 2.73 -10.30 -0.67
CA HIS A 132 2.36 -8.94 -0.26
C HIS A 132 1.47 -8.18 -1.25
N TYR A 133 1.02 -8.84 -2.30
CA TYR A 133 -0.06 -8.33 -3.14
C TYR A 133 -1.10 -9.41 -3.44
N PHE A 134 -2.30 -8.98 -3.81
CA PHE A 134 -3.34 -9.91 -4.25
C PHE A 134 -4.16 -9.32 -5.39
N PHE A 135 -4.34 -10.10 -6.46
CA PHE A 135 -5.21 -9.77 -7.57
C PHE A 135 -6.63 -10.28 -7.32
N TRP A 136 -7.48 -9.41 -6.76
CA TRP A 136 -8.87 -9.76 -6.50
C TRP A 136 -9.73 -9.59 -7.75
N ARG A 137 -9.68 -10.61 -8.63
CA ARG A 137 -10.29 -10.58 -9.97
C ARG A 137 -11.81 -10.48 -9.98
N ASN A 138 -12.45 -11.23 -9.09
CA ASN A 138 -13.90 -11.17 -8.90
C ASN A 138 -14.22 -10.54 -7.55
N SER A 139 -14.45 -9.23 -7.54
CA SER A 139 -14.75 -8.49 -6.31
C SER A 139 -16.09 -8.84 -5.65
N LYS A 140 -16.92 -9.68 -6.30
CA LYS A 140 -18.15 -10.22 -5.71
C LYS A 140 -17.91 -11.49 -4.91
N ASN A 141 -16.79 -12.18 -5.13
CA ASN A 141 -16.42 -13.38 -4.40
C ASN A 141 -15.26 -13.08 -3.44
N ALA A 142 -15.55 -12.99 -2.15
CA ALA A 142 -14.55 -12.68 -1.13
C ALA A 142 -13.66 -13.88 -0.76
N SER A 143 -14.06 -15.12 -1.04
CA SER A 143 -13.34 -16.31 -0.54
C SER A 143 -11.86 -16.32 -0.92
N PRO A 144 -11.45 -16.07 -2.19
CA PRO A 144 -10.03 -16.07 -2.54
C PRO A 144 -9.21 -14.98 -1.83
N LEU A 145 -9.83 -13.83 -1.54
CA LEU A 145 -9.17 -12.75 -0.79
C LEU A 145 -8.93 -13.17 0.66
N VAL A 146 -9.94 -13.80 1.28
CA VAL A 146 -9.87 -14.28 2.67
C VAL A 146 -8.89 -15.44 2.79
N GLU A 147 -8.90 -16.40 1.85
CA GLU A 147 -7.95 -17.50 1.78
C GLU A 147 -6.51 -16.98 1.68
N HIS A 148 -6.23 -16.07 0.74
CA HIS A 148 -4.92 -15.45 0.64
C HIS A 148 -4.50 -14.74 1.93
N PHE A 149 -5.41 -14.01 2.58
CA PHE A 149 -5.12 -13.40 3.87
C PHE A 149 -4.75 -14.46 4.91
N ILE A 150 -5.54 -15.53 5.07
CA ILE A 150 -5.33 -16.59 6.07
C ILE A 150 -4.00 -17.31 5.83
N GLU A 151 -3.70 -17.65 4.58
CA GLU A 151 -2.54 -18.47 4.24
C GLU A 151 -1.23 -17.66 4.23
N LYS A 152 -1.28 -16.40 3.79
CA LYS A 152 -0.08 -15.63 3.45
C LYS A 152 0.18 -14.44 4.38
N ILE A 153 -0.87 -13.72 4.76
CA ILE A 153 -0.73 -12.47 5.52
C ILE A 153 -0.88 -12.70 7.03
N LYS A 154 -1.85 -13.52 7.45
CA LYS A 154 -2.11 -13.82 8.86
C LYS A 154 -0.86 -14.36 9.58
N PRO A 155 -0.05 -15.28 9.01
CA PRO A 155 1.15 -15.77 9.69
C PRO A 155 2.17 -14.69 10.05
N LEU A 156 2.16 -13.55 9.32
CA LEU A 156 3.02 -12.41 9.62
C LEU A 156 2.60 -11.68 10.90
N LEU A 157 1.34 -11.83 11.29
CA LEU A 157 0.72 -11.21 12.46
C LEU A 157 0.70 -12.11 13.70
N ASP A 158 1.03 -13.39 13.56
CA ASP A 158 1.08 -14.34 14.67
C ASP A 158 2.44 -14.33 15.41
#